data_AF-A0AAX6RHY8-F1
#
_entry.id   AF-A0AAX6RHY8-F1
#
_cell.length_a   1.000
_cell.length_b   1.000
_cell.length_c   1.000
_cell.angle_alpha   90.00
_cell.angle_beta   90.00
_cell.angle_gamma   90.00
#
_symmetry.space_group_name_H-M   'P 1'
#
loop_
_entity.id
_entity.type
_entity.pdbx_description
1 polymer ?
#
loop_
_entity_poly.entity_id
_entity_poly.type
_entity_poly.pdbx_seq_one_letter_code
_entity_poly.pdbx_strand_id
1 'polypeptide(L)'
;MAGGAVPPPTVSRALPCAGITGEGAQGASKSSFVFPDILDNSKVVSEECRRELTALFDHYYPIETDPQCPMEEKLPHMVEWWSRAHDLLCGQRIQRLQIAEVVRESGAMLREGYGAFFDTLHCHGIPLFIFSAGIGDILEEVIRQRGALHPNTHIVSNYMDFGDDGLLQGFKAPLIHIFNKNSSAAASYFQQLQGRTNVLLLGDSLGDLSMADGVPGVQNVLKIGFLNDKVEEQRECYLDSFDIVLERDETLGVVNGLLQHILCSGACGSAQGS
;
A
#
# COMPACT_ATOMS: atom_id res chain seq x y z
N MET A 1 -14.75 -24.49 -43.02
CA MET A 1 -14.70 -24.66 -41.56
C MET A 1 -13.32 -24.25 -41.09
N ALA A 2 -13.17 -23.01 -40.65
CA ALA A 2 -11.92 -22.51 -40.07
C ALA A 2 -12.14 -22.40 -38.57
N GLY A 3 -11.42 -23.20 -37.79
CA GLY A 3 -11.44 -23.17 -36.33
C GLY A 3 -10.77 -21.90 -35.84
N GLY A 4 -11.55 -20.98 -35.29
CA GLY A 4 -11.05 -19.82 -34.56
C GLY A 4 -10.49 -20.28 -33.22
N ALA A 5 -9.20 -20.05 -33.00
CA ALA A 5 -8.58 -20.20 -31.69
C ALA A 5 -9.18 -19.16 -30.75
N VAL A 6 -9.80 -19.63 -29.67
CA VAL A 6 -10.24 -18.79 -28.55
C VAL A 6 -8.97 -18.37 -27.79
N PRO A 7 -8.70 -17.06 -27.60
CA PRO A 7 -7.57 -16.63 -26.80
C PRO A 7 -7.76 -17.10 -25.33
N PRO A 8 -6.68 -17.48 -24.62
CA PRO A 8 -6.78 -17.91 -23.24
C PRO A 8 -7.34 -16.78 -22.36
N PRO A 9 -8.09 -17.11 -21.30
CA PRO A 9 -8.64 -16.11 -20.39
C PRO A 9 -7.52 -15.35 -19.69
N THR A 10 -7.54 -14.03 -19.81
CA THR A 10 -6.65 -13.11 -19.11
C THR A 10 -6.98 -13.13 -17.62
N VAL A 11 -6.19 -13.84 -16.81
CA VAL A 11 -6.28 -13.79 -15.34
C VAL A 11 -5.73 -12.44 -14.88
N SER A 12 -6.57 -11.62 -14.25
CA SER A 12 -6.23 -10.26 -13.80
C SER A 12 -5.66 -10.31 -12.38
N ARG A 13 -4.54 -9.62 -12.15
CA ARG A 13 -3.78 -9.55 -10.88
C ARG A 13 -4.21 -8.36 -10.02
N ALA A 14 -4.30 -8.53 -8.70
CA ALA A 14 -4.35 -7.44 -7.70
C ALA A 14 -4.13 -7.97 -6.27
N LEU A 15 -3.41 -7.21 -5.43
CA LEU A 15 -3.35 -7.32 -3.96
C LEU A 15 -3.12 -5.92 -3.36
N PRO A 16 -4.13 -5.25 -2.80
CA PRO A 16 -4.13 -3.79 -2.75
C PRO A 16 -3.16 -3.18 -1.72
N CYS A 17 -2.84 -1.89 -1.93
CA CYS A 17 -2.43 -0.96 -0.87
C CYS A 17 -3.56 0.04 -0.67
N ALA A 18 -3.96 0.28 0.59
CA ALA A 18 -5.16 1.02 1.00
C ALA A 18 -5.32 2.47 0.50
N GLY A 19 -4.46 3.00 -0.37
CA GLY A 19 -4.46 4.41 -0.79
C GLY A 19 -4.55 4.70 -2.28
N ILE A 20 -4.47 3.69 -3.19
CA ILE A 20 -4.25 3.93 -4.63
C ILE A 20 -5.22 3.10 -5.50
N THR A 21 -5.94 3.74 -6.41
CA THR A 21 -6.80 3.14 -7.44
C THR A 21 -6.33 3.57 -8.85
N GLY A 22 -6.82 2.99 -9.95
CA GLY A 22 -6.44 3.46 -11.30
C GLY A 22 -7.32 2.88 -12.40
N GLU A 23 -7.49 3.59 -13.52
CA GLU A 23 -8.20 3.05 -14.69
C GLU A 23 -7.23 2.31 -15.62
N GLY A 24 -7.52 1.05 -15.92
CA GLY A 24 -6.81 0.31 -16.97
C GLY A 24 -7.23 0.78 -18.37
N ALA A 25 -6.28 0.87 -19.29
CA ALA A 25 -6.59 0.94 -20.72
C ALA A 25 -7.39 -0.32 -21.11
N GLN A 26 -8.60 -0.13 -21.64
CA GLN A 26 -9.65 -1.11 -21.97
C GLN A 26 -10.66 -1.41 -20.85
N GLY A 27 -11.59 -0.47 -20.62
CA GLY A 27 -13.02 -0.74 -20.39
C GLY A 27 -13.47 -1.56 -19.18
N ALA A 28 -12.56 -2.02 -18.32
CA ALA A 28 -12.86 -2.61 -17.02
C ALA A 28 -12.39 -1.63 -15.94
N SER A 29 -13.31 -1.18 -15.09
CA SER A 29 -12.98 -0.51 -13.82
C SER A 29 -12.08 -1.46 -13.02
N LYS A 30 -10.81 -1.08 -12.81
CA LYS A 30 -9.80 -1.87 -12.10
C LYS A 30 -9.55 -1.18 -10.76
N SER A 31 -10.17 -1.66 -9.70
CA SER A 31 -10.27 -0.94 -8.43
C SER A 31 -9.02 -0.96 -7.54
N SER A 32 -7.84 -1.41 -8.01
CA SER A 32 -6.63 -1.47 -7.17
C SER A 32 -5.35 -1.56 -8.02
N PHE A 33 -4.43 -0.59 -7.85
CA PHE A 33 -3.05 -0.68 -8.35
C PHE A 33 -2.11 -0.88 -7.16
N VAL A 34 -1.27 -1.91 -7.22
CA VAL A 34 -0.22 -2.14 -6.22
C VAL A 34 1.09 -1.55 -6.75
N PHE A 35 1.94 -1.02 -5.87
CA PHE A 35 3.21 -0.40 -6.28
C PHE A 35 4.15 -1.31 -7.09
N PRO A 36 4.22 -2.63 -6.86
CA PRO A 36 4.91 -3.56 -7.76
C PRO A 36 4.31 -3.57 -9.18
N ASP A 37 2.98 -3.51 -9.32
CA ASP A 37 2.31 -3.55 -10.62
C ASP A 37 2.65 -2.35 -11.50
N ILE A 38 2.94 -1.19 -10.90
CA ILE A 38 3.37 0.01 -11.64
C ILE A 38 4.70 -0.25 -12.35
N LEU A 39 5.65 -0.88 -11.65
CA LEU A 39 6.96 -1.17 -12.20
C LEU A 39 6.91 -2.37 -13.16
N ASP A 40 6.21 -3.44 -12.79
CA ASP A 40 6.13 -4.67 -13.56
C ASP A 40 5.49 -4.45 -14.95
N ASN A 41 4.46 -3.60 -15.02
CA ASN A 41 3.77 -3.28 -16.28
C ASN A 41 4.45 -2.16 -17.08
N SER A 42 5.56 -1.61 -16.58
CA SER A 42 6.27 -0.53 -17.25
C SER A 42 7.12 -1.03 -18.42
N LYS A 43 7.52 -0.09 -19.30
CA LYS A 43 8.42 -0.37 -20.41
C LYS A 43 9.85 -0.69 -19.96
N VAL A 44 10.21 -0.42 -18.70
CA VAL A 44 11.56 -0.71 -18.19
C VAL A 44 11.74 -2.16 -17.76
N VAL A 45 10.64 -2.91 -17.66
CA VAL A 45 10.64 -4.36 -17.41
C VAL A 45 10.38 -5.08 -18.73
N SER A 46 11.20 -6.08 -19.04
CA SER A 46 11.05 -6.92 -20.25
C SER A 46 9.82 -7.83 -20.17
N GLU A 47 9.31 -8.27 -21.32
CA GLU A 47 8.22 -9.26 -21.38
C GLU A 47 8.59 -10.59 -20.71
N GLU A 48 9.86 -11.00 -20.80
CA GLU A 48 10.37 -12.22 -20.16
C GLU A 48 10.31 -12.08 -18.64
N CYS A 49 10.86 -11.00 -18.09
CA CYS A 49 10.78 -10.72 -16.65
C CYS A 49 9.34 -10.59 -16.16
N ARG A 50 8.46 -9.93 -16.93
CA ARG A 50 7.02 -9.88 -16.62
C ARG A 50 6.43 -11.27 -16.48
N ARG A 51 6.74 -12.19 -17.40
CA ARG A 51 6.26 -13.58 -17.35
C ARG A 51 6.80 -14.34 -16.14
N GLU A 52 8.02 -14.07 -15.70
CA GLU A 52 8.58 -14.70 -14.49
C GLU A 52 7.94 -14.15 -13.22
N LEU A 53 7.76 -12.83 -13.12
CA LEU A 53 7.02 -12.18 -12.03
C LEU A 53 5.58 -12.69 -11.94
N THR A 54 4.95 -12.92 -13.10
CA THR A 54 3.64 -13.61 -13.20
C THR A 54 3.66 -14.99 -12.56
N ALA A 55 4.65 -15.81 -12.93
CA ALA A 55 4.73 -17.18 -12.46
C ALA A 55 5.01 -17.23 -10.95
N LEU A 56 5.78 -16.28 -10.41
CA LEU A 56 5.95 -16.12 -8.97
C LEU A 56 4.60 -15.79 -8.30
N PHE A 57 3.86 -14.80 -8.81
CA PHE A 57 2.53 -14.46 -8.28
C PHE A 57 1.59 -15.66 -8.30
N ASP A 58 1.44 -16.34 -9.44
CA ASP A 58 0.54 -17.48 -9.59
C ASP A 58 0.89 -18.65 -8.64
N HIS A 59 2.15 -18.76 -8.24
CA HIS A 59 2.62 -19.76 -7.29
C HIS A 59 2.40 -19.37 -5.83
N TYR A 60 2.78 -18.16 -5.43
CA TYR A 60 2.81 -17.75 -4.03
C TYR A 60 1.52 -17.09 -3.53
N TYR A 61 0.74 -16.46 -4.42
CA TYR A 61 -0.51 -15.81 -4.04
C TYR A 61 -1.56 -16.76 -3.43
N PRO A 62 -1.75 -17.99 -3.96
CA PRO A 62 -2.62 -18.96 -3.30
C PRO A 62 -2.17 -19.31 -1.87
N ILE A 63 -0.86 -19.35 -1.61
CA ILE A 63 -0.29 -19.63 -0.29
C ILE A 63 -0.53 -18.44 0.65
N GLU A 64 -0.32 -17.21 0.16
CA GLU A 64 -0.57 -15.99 0.94
C GLU A 64 -2.03 -15.95 1.43
N THR A 65 -2.97 -16.24 0.53
CA THR A 65 -4.41 -16.10 0.79
C THR A 65 -5.09 -17.33 1.38
N ASP A 66 -4.38 -18.45 1.53
CA ASP A 66 -4.96 -19.69 2.07
C ASP A 66 -5.35 -19.52 3.56
N PRO A 67 -6.64 -19.54 3.93
CA PRO A 67 -7.06 -19.40 5.31
C PRO A 67 -6.70 -20.60 6.19
N GLN A 68 -6.37 -21.76 5.60
CA GLN A 68 -6.02 -22.99 6.32
C GLN A 68 -4.52 -23.08 6.62
N CYS A 69 -3.68 -22.32 5.92
CA CYS A 69 -2.24 -22.33 6.13
C CYS A 69 -1.87 -21.44 7.35
N PRO A 70 -1.20 -21.98 8.39
CA PRO A 70 -0.74 -21.20 9.53
C PRO A 70 0.23 -20.07 9.12
N MET A 71 0.21 -18.97 9.87
CA MET A 71 1.04 -17.81 9.55
C MET A 71 2.54 -18.15 9.54
N GLU A 72 3.00 -18.96 10.49
CA GLU A 72 4.39 -19.40 10.60
C GLU A 72 4.88 -20.15 9.35
N GLU A 73 3.98 -20.88 8.68
CA GLU A 73 4.27 -21.62 7.45
C GLU A 73 4.30 -20.68 6.23
N LYS A 74 3.48 -19.62 6.23
CA LYS A 74 3.46 -18.62 5.14
C LYS A 74 4.69 -17.72 5.11
N LEU A 75 5.26 -17.40 6.27
CA LEU A 75 6.40 -16.47 6.40
C LEU A 75 7.59 -16.79 5.46
N PRO A 76 8.16 -18.01 5.47
CA PRO A 76 9.29 -18.34 4.58
C PRO A 76 8.92 -18.22 3.09
N HIS A 77 7.69 -18.57 2.72
CA HIS A 77 7.21 -18.43 1.34
C HIS A 77 7.12 -16.97 0.90
N MET A 78 6.68 -16.06 1.78
CA MET A 78 6.64 -14.63 1.46
C MET A 78 8.05 -14.05 1.31
N VAL A 79 8.97 -14.41 2.21
CA VAL A 79 10.38 -13.97 2.09
C VAL A 79 10.98 -14.45 0.77
N GLU A 80 10.75 -15.70 0.40
CA GLU A 80 11.25 -16.26 -0.86
C GLU A 80 10.62 -15.56 -2.08
N TRP A 81 9.30 -15.37 -2.09
CA TRP A 81 8.60 -14.70 -3.18
C TRP A 81 9.15 -13.29 -3.42
N TRP A 82 9.17 -12.46 -2.38
CA TRP A 82 9.63 -11.07 -2.50
C TRP A 82 11.11 -10.96 -2.84
N SER A 83 11.95 -11.85 -2.28
CA SER A 83 13.39 -11.87 -2.64
C SER A 83 13.59 -12.20 -4.11
N ARG A 84 12.91 -13.24 -4.63
CA ARG A 84 13.00 -13.61 -6.04
C ARG A 84 12.47 -12.50 -6.95
N ALA A 85 11.35 -11.87 -6.60
CA ALA A 85 10.80 -10.76 -7.37
C ALA A 85 11.77 -9.57 -7.44
N HIS A 86 12.39 -9.21 -6.31
CA HIS A 86 13.41 -8.17 -6.25
C HIS A 86 14.65 -8.51 -7.09
N ASP A 87 15.13 -9.74 -7.06
CA ASP A 87 16.27 -10.20 -7.87
C ASP A 87 15.99 -10.07 -9.37
N LEU A 88 14.78 -10.44 -9.81
CA LEU A 88 14.34 -10.28 -11.20
C LEU A 88 14.36 -8.82 -11.64
N LEU A 89 13.85 -7.92 -10.79
CA LEU A 89 13.84 -6.47 -11.05
C LEU A 89 15.27 -5.90 -11.12
N CYS A 90 16.17 -6.33 -10.24
CA CYS A 90 17.58 -5.94 -10.30
C CYS A 90 18.23 -6.36 -11.63
N GLY A 91 17.85 -7.52 -12.16
CA GLY A 91 18.27 -8.01 -13.48
C GLY A 91 17.86 -7.12 -14.66
N GLN A 92 16.83 -6.25 -14.50
CA GLN A 92 16.33 -5.38 -15.57
C GLN A 92 17.18 -4.11 -15.78
N ARG A 93 18.19 -3.84 -14.93
CA ARG A 93 19.05 -2.64 -15.02
C ARG A 93 18.25 -1.33 -15.05
N ILE A 94 17.25 -1.23 -14.19
CA ILE A 94 16.37 -0.06 -14.07
C ILE A 94 17.20 1.15 -13.57
N GLN A 95 17.11 2.28 -14.26
CA GLN A 95 17.76 3.53 -13.85
C GLN A 95 16.86 4.33 -12.90
N ARG A 96 17.47 4.95 -11.88
CA ARG A 96 16.76 5.82 -10.94
C ARG A 96 15.94 6.92 -11.62
N LEU A 97 16.47 7.48 -12.70
CA LEU A 97 15.79 8.57 -13.44
C LEU A 97 14.51 8.11 -14.16
N GLN A 98 14.36 6.81 -14.43
CA GLN A 98 13.19 6.26 -15.11
C GLN A 98 11.97 6.15 -14.17
N ILE A 99 12.16 6.14 -12.86
CA ILE A 99 11.08 5.97 -11.86
C ILE A 99 9.99 7.03 -12.03
N ALA A 100 10.37 8.29 -12.22
CA ALA A 100 9.41 9.37 -12.44
C ALA A 100 8.60 9.20 -13.74
N GLU A 101 9.21 8.69 -14.80
CA GLU A 101 8.53 8.42 -16.06
C GLU A 101 7.60 7.21 -15.94
N VAL A 102 8.07 6.12 -15.32
CA VAL A 102 7.29 4.91 -15.02
C VAL A 102 6.01 5.27 -14.27
N VAL A 103 6.11 6.06 -13.20
CA VAL A 103 4.95 6.50 -12.42
C VAL A 103 4.00 7.34 -13.27
N ARG A 104 4.53 8.27 -14.07
CA ARG A 104 3.71 9.14 -14.92
C ARG A 104 2.94 8.37 -15.99
N GLU A 105 3.54 7.34 -16.58
CA GLU A 105 2.92 6.51 -17.61
C GLU A 105 1.94 5.46 -17.04
N SER A 106 2.06 5.12 -15.75
CA SER A 106 1.27 4.04 -15.13
C SER A 106 -0.22 4.32 -14.97
N GLY A 107 -0.62 5.58 -14.93
CA GLY A 107 -2.00 5.97 -14.62
C GLY A 107 -2.40 5.78 -13.15
N ALA A 108 -1.47 5.47 -12.25
CA ALA A 108 -1.76 5.30 -10.82
C ALA A 108 -2.44 6.54 -10.22
N MET A 109 -3.54 6.35 -9.50
CA MET A 109 -4.33 7.40 -8.87
C MET A 109 -4.40 7.18 -7.36
N LEU A 110 -4.45 8.25 -6.59
CA LEU A 110 -4.80 8.16 -5.18
C LEU A 110 -6.33 8.12 -5.06
N ARG A 111 -6.85 7.49 -3.99
CA ARG A 111 -8.29 7.48 -3.69
C ARG A 111 -8.91 8.87 -3.76
N GLU A 112 -10.17 8.95 -4.18
CA GLU A 112 -10.87 10.24 -4.28
C GLU A 112 -10.87 10.94 -2.91
N GLY A 113 -10.56 12.24 -2.89
CA GLY A 113 -10.47 13.02 -1.65
C GLY A 113 -9.10 12.95 -0.95
N TYR A 114 -8.07 12.35 -1.57
CA TYR A 114 -6.71 12.34 -1.01
C TYR A 114 -6.17 13.74 -0.71
N GLY A 115 -6.41 14.72 -1.57
CA GLY A 115 -5.90 16.09 -1.35
C GLY A 115 -6.38 16.65 -0.01
N ALA A 116 -7.70 16.58 0.23
CA ALA A 116 -8.28 17.00 1.50
C ALA A 116 -7.72 16.21 2.70
N PHE A 117 -7.47 14.91 2.54
CA PHE A 117 -6.89 14.07 3.58
C PHE A 117 -5.46 14.54 3.93
N PHE A 118 -4.55 14.57 2.96
CA PHE A 118 -3.15 14.95 3.16
C PHE A 118 -3.03 16.39 3.68
N ASP A 119 -3.78 17.33 3.09
CA ASP A 119 -3.73 18.75 3.47
C ASP A 119 -4.28 18.97 4.88
N THR A 120 -5.38 18.29 5.26
CA THR A 120 -5.96 18.41 6.60
C THR A 120 -4.98 17.93 7.67
N LEU A 121 -4.33 16.77 7.44
CA LEU A 121 -3.34 16.24 8.37
C LEU A 121 -2.13 17.18 8.48
N HIS A 122 -1.65 17.70 7.37
CA HIS A 122 -0.53 18.64 7.35
C HIS A 122 -0.85 19.94 8.09
N CYS A 123 -1.99 20.57 7.79
CA CYS A 123 -2.40 21.84 8.40
C CYS A 123 -2.57 21.75 9.92
N HIS A 124 -2.94 20.57 10.44
CA HIS A 124 -3.11 20.35 11.88
C HIS A 124 -1.87 19.73 12.55
N GLY A 125 -0.75 19.58 11.83
CA GLY A 125 0.47 18.99 12.37
C GLY A 125 0.27 17.55 12.89
N ILE A 126 -0.57 16.78 12.19
CA ILE A 126 -0.85 15.38 12.51
C ILE A 126 0.17 14.52 11.77
N PRO A 127 0.99 13.72 12.48
CA PRO A 127 1.91 12.80 11.83
C PRO A 127 1.16 11.77 11.00
N LEU A 128 1.51 11.65 9.72
CA LEU A 128 1.03 10.61 8.82
C LEU A 128 2.13 9.56 8.68
N PHE A 129 1.84 8.32 9.06
CA PHE A 129 2.74 7.20 8.90
C PHE A 129 2.19 6.23 7.86
N ILE A 130 2.94 5.98 6.78
CA ILE A 130 2.58 5.08 5.70
C ILE A 130 3.50 3.87 5.77
N PHE A 131 2.93 2.69 6.03
CA PHE A 131 3.67 1.43 6.09
C PHE A 131 3.25 0.52 4.92
N SER A 132 4.12 0.43 3.91
CA SER A 132 3.83 -0.30 2.69
C SER A 132 4.81 -1.45 2.48
N ALA A 133 4.29 -2.64 2.16
CA ALA A 133 5.08 -3.76 1.67
C ALA A 133 5.46 -3.62 0.18
N GLY A 134 5.00 -2.55 -0.50
CA GLY A 134 5.35 -2.27 -1.88
C GLY A 134 6.76 -1.67 -2.04
N ILE A 135 6.97 -0.98 -3.16
CA ILE A 135 8.22 -0.30 -3.50
C ILE A 135 8.14 1.17 -3.05
N GLY A 136 9.02 1.56 -2.13
CA GLY A 136 9.02 2.89 -1.51
C GLY A 136 9.23 4.03 -2.50
N ASP A 137 10.21 3.90 -3.41
CA ASP A 137 10.53 4.93 -4.41
C ASP A 137 9.35 5.22 -5.35
N ILE A 138 8.59 4.19 -5.73
CA ILE A 138 7.39 4.31 -6.57
C ILE A 138 6.27 4.99 -5.77
N LEU A 139 6.02 4.53 -4.54
CA LEU A 139 5.02 5.12 -3.64
C LEU A 139 5.26 6.61 -3.41
N GLU A 140 6.48 6.98 -3.05
CA GLU A 140 6.86 8.38 -2.85
C GLU A 140 6.67 9.21 -4.12
N GLU A 141 7.08 8.68 -5.27
CA GLU A 141 6.97 9.39 -6.53
C GLU A 141 5.50 9.57 -6.95
N VAL A 142 4.63 8.60 -6.67
CA VAL A 142 3.18 8.75 -6.88
C VAL A 142 2.62 9.90 -6.02
N ILE A 143 2.90 9.92 -4.72
CA ILE A 143 2.41 10.98 -3.82
C ILE A 143 3.00 12.34 -4.21
N ARG A 144 4.29 12.38 -4.58
CA ARG A 144 5.01 13.58 -5.00
C ARG A 144 4.43 14.19 -6.27
N GLN A 145 4.18 13.39 -7.31
CA GLN A 145 3.59 13.87 -8.56
C GLN A 145 2.15 14.39 -8.39
N ARG A 146 1.46 13.96 -7.32
CA ARG A 146 0.13 14.43 -6.93
C ARG A 146 0.15 15.66 -6.01
N GLY A 147 1.34 16.17 -5.65
CA GLY A 147 1.49 17.36 -4.82
C GLY A 147 1.08 17.16 -3.35
N ALA A 148 0.99 15.92 -2.88
CA ALA A 148 0.47 15.58 -1.56
C ALA A 148 1.56 15.17 -0.55
N LEU A 149 2.83 15.14 -0.97
CA LEU A 149 3.94 14.68 -0.12
C LEU A 149 4.39 15.80 0.82
N HIS A 150 3.74 15.87 1.98
CA HIS A 150 3.98 16.88 3.00
C HIS A 150 5.03 16.46 4.05
N PRO A 151 5.74 17.40 4.71
CA PRO A 151 6.77 17.09 5.71
C PRO A 151 6.32 16.27 6.94
N ASN A 152 5.02 16.24 7.25
CA ASN A 152 4.45 15.41 8.32
C ASN A 152 4.25 13.94 7.90
N THR A 153 4.58 13.58 6.66
CA THR A 153 4.45 12.22 6.12
C THR A 153 5.76 11.46 6.30
N HIS A 154 5.69 10.30 6.94
CA HIS A 154 6.79 9.37 7.10
C HIS A 154 6.43 8.04 6.45
N ILE A 155 7.29 7.55 5.55
CA ILE A 155 7.05 6.34 4.75
C ILE A 155 8.08 5.28 5.14
N VAL A 156 7.59 4.08 5.44
CA VAL A 156 8.40 2.87 5.65
C VAL A 156 7.98 1.84 4.61
N SER A 157 8.92 1.45 3.74
CA SER A 157 8.66 0.55 2.62
C SER A 157 9.96 -0.07 2.08
N ASN A 158 9.86 -0.94 1.07
CA ASN A 158 11.03 -1.52 0.42
C ASN A 158 11.64 -0.51 -0.55
N TYR A 159 12.67 0.20 -0.11
CA TYR A 159 13.37 1.18 -0.95
C TYR A 159 14.40 0.50 -1.85
N MET A 160 14.44 0.93 -3.09
CA MET A 160 15.45 0.56 -4.06
C MET A 160 16.84 1.03 -3.60
N ASP A 161 17.85 0.20 -3.87
CA ASP A 161 19.24 0.53 -3.70
C ASP A 161 19.90 0.70 -5.08
N PHE A 162 20.31 1.94 -5.36
CA PHE A 162 20.90 2.32 -6.64
C PHE A 162 22.41 2.48 -6.47
N GLY A 163 23.17 1.84 -7.36
CA GLY A 163 24.63 2.01 -7.41
C GLY A 163 25.05 3.41 -7.85
N ASP A 164 26.37 3.66 -7.83
CA ASP A 164 26.97 4.92 -8.29
C ASP A 164 26.68 5.21 -9.77
N ASP A 165 26.44 4.16 -10.57
CA ASP A 165 26.01 4.24 -11.97
C ASP A 165 24.53 4.57 -12.15
N GLY A 166 23.78 4.72 -11.04
CA GLY A 166 22.36 5.03 -11.03
C GLY A 166 21.45 3.83 -11.38
N LEU A 167 21.99 2.62 -11.44
CA LEU A 167 21.24 1.40 -11.72
C LEU A 167 20.79 0.69 -10.45
N LEU A 168 19.61 0.08 -10.50
CA LEU A 168 19.09 -0.75 -9.44
C LEU A 168 20.01 -1.96 -9.21
N GLN A 169 20.52 -2.09 -7.99
CA GLN A 169 21.40 -3.20 -7.58
C GLN A 169 20.77 -4.09 -6.52
N GLY A 170 19.76 -3.58 -5.80
CA GLY A 170 19.11 -4.31 -4.73
C GLY A 170 17.97 -3.52 -4.11
N PHE A 171 17.50 -3.99 -2.96
CA PHE A 171 16.56 -3.30 -2.09
C PHE A 171 17.15 -3.20 -0.69
N LYS A 172 16.90 -2.07 -0.03
CA LYS A 172 17.41 -1.81 1.32
C LYS A 172 16.72 -2.72 2.33
N ALA A 173 17.53 -3.30 3.21
CA ALA A 173 17.03 -4.11 4.32
C ALA A 173 16.43 -3.23 5.45
N PRO A 174 15.51 -3.77 6.27
CA PRO A 174 14.91 -5.10 6.16
C PRO A 174 13.83 -5.19 5.08
N LEU A 175 13.63 -6.39 4.52
CA LEU A 175 12.51 -6.68 3.63
C LEU A 175 11.19 -6.57 4.40
N ILE A 176 10.23 -5.83 3.84
CA ILE A 176 8.87 -5.69 4.32
C ILE A 176 7.93 -6.45 3.37
N HIS A 177 7.16 -7.38 3.92
CA HIS A 177 6.11 -8.13 3.24
C HIS A 177 4.82 -8.09 4.08
N ILE A 178 3.71 -8.62 3.55
CA ILE A 178 2.38 -8.48 4.17
C ILE A 178 2.31 -8.94 5.65
N PHE A 179 3.00 -10.02 6.02
CA PHE A 179 2.99 -10.56 7.39
C PHE A 179 4.07 -10.03 8.35
N ASN A 180 4.99 -9.16 7.93
CA ASN A 180 6.02 -8.61 8.82
C ASN A 180 5.96 -7.09 8.97
N LYS A 181 4.79 -6.48 8.67
CA LYS A 181 4.46 -5.08 8.98
C LYS A 181 4.30 -4.82 10.47
N ASN A 182 5.21 -5.34 11.28
CA ASN A 182 5.22 -5.17 12.71
C ASN A 182 6.06 -3.96 13.11
N SER A 183 5.91 -3.59 14.38
CA SER A 183 6.52 -2.43 15.01
C SER A 183 8.05 -2.33 14.91
N SER A 184 8.75 -3.44 14.66
CA SER A 184 10.22 -3.45 14.69
C SER A 184 10.84 -2.59 13.58
N ALA A 185 10.24 -2.57 12.38
CA ALA A 185 10.74 -1.77 11.26
C ALA A 185 10.54 -0.26 11.47
N ALA A 186 9.62 0.14 12.37
CA ALA A 186 9.21 1.53 12.59
C ALA A 186 9.50 2.03 14.02
N ALA A 187 10.18 1.22 14.84
CA ALA A 187 10.33 1.47 16.27
C ALA A 187 11.00 2.83 16.58
N SER A 188 11.99 3.23 15.79
CA SER A 188 12.69 4.52 15.95
C SER A 188 11.79 5.72 15.68
N TYR A 189 10.86 5.60 14.73
CA TYR A 189 9.88 6.65 14.43
C TYR A 189 8.78 6.70 15.49
N PHE A 190 8.28 5.55 15.93
CA PHE A 190 7.23 5.48 16.96
C PHE A 190 7.65 6.08 18.30
N GLN A 191 8.94 6.04 18.65
CA GLN A 191 9.45 6.77 19.82
C GLN A 191 9.23 8.29 19.73
N GLN A 192 9.21 8.86 18.52
CA GLN A 192 8.95 10.28 18.29
C GLN A 192 7.45 10.62 18.43
N LEU A 193 6.58 9.62 18.39
CA LEU A 193 5.13 9.76 18.55
C LEU A 193 4.68 9.68 20.02
N GLN A 194 5.62 9.66 20.98
CA GLN A 194 5.30 9.67 22.40
C GLN A 194 4.34 10.82 22.75
N GLY A 195 3.26 10.48 23.46
CA GLY A 195 2.21 11.43 23.83
C GLY A 195 1.05 11.53 22.84
N ARG A 196 1.15 10.92 21.65
CA ARG A 196 0.01 10.75 20.73
C ARG A 196 -0.72 9.44 21.07
N THR A 197 -1.85 9.56 21.77
CA THR A 197 -2.57 8.40 22.33
C THR A 197 -3.72 7.88 21.46
N ASN A 198 -4.07 8.61 20.40
CA ASN A 198 -5.19 8.27 19.51
C ASN A 198 -4.67 7.97 18.11
N VAL A 199 -5.06 6.82 17.56
CA VAL A 199 -4.61 6.33 16.24
C VAL A 199 -5.82 6.07 15.35
N LEU A 200 -5.74 6.57 14.12
CA LEU A 200 -6.63 6.19 13.03
C LEU A 200 -5.84 5.27 12.08
N LEU A 201 -6.18 3.99 12.06
CA LEU A 201 -5.52 2.97 11.24
C LEU A 201 -6.35 2.73 10.00
N LEU A 202 -5.73 2.88 8.83
CA LEU A 202 -6.33 2.57 7.53
C LEU A 202 -5.58 1.38 6.93
N GLY A 203 -6.30 0.33 6.59
CA GLY A 203 -5.72 -0.88 6.01
C GLY A 203 -6.66 -1.51 4.98
N ASP A 204 -6.14 -2.40 4.19
CA ASP A 204 -6.89 -3.12 3.15
C ASP A 204 -6.55 -4.61 3.11
N SER A 205 -5.78 -5.06 4.10
CA SER A 205 -5.51 -6.45 4.38
C SER A 205 -5.59 -6.70 5.89
N LEU A 206 -5.80 -7.96 6.27
CA LEU A 206 -5.74 -8.36 7.68
C LEU A 206 -4.33 -8.17 8.28
N GLY A 207 -3.28 -8.18 7.45
CA GLY A 207 -1.90 -7.92 7.90
C GLY A 207 -1.69 -6.51 8.44
N ASP A 208 -2.50 -5.54 7.98
CA ASP A 208 -2.39 -4.14 8.36
C ASP A 208 -2.87 -3.85 9.78
N LEU A 209 -3.64 -4.77 10.39
CA LEU A 209 -4.19 -4.62 11.74
C LEU A 209 -3.12 -4.45 12.82
N SER A 210 -1.90 -4.91 12.54
CA SER A 210 -0.74 -4.87 13.44
C SER A 210 0.13 -3.62 13.29
N MET A 211 -0.16 -2.73 12.32
CA MET A 211 0.69 -1.55 12.05
C MET A 211 0.77 -0.57 13.21
N ALA A 212 -0.24 -0.54 14.09
CA ALA A 212 -0.28 0.34 15.26
C ALA A 212 0.36 -0.27 16.52
N ASP A 213 0.74 -1.55 16.52
CA ASP A 213 1.21 -2.27 17.72
C ASP A 213 2.50 -1.68 18.31
N GLY A 214 3.25 -0.94 17.49
CA GLY A 214 4.51 -0.30 17.90
C GLY A 214 4.39 1.09 18.51
N VAL A 215 3.19 1.69 18.46
CA VAL A 215 3.00 3.07 18.92
C VAL A 215 2.91 3.06 20.45
N PRO A 216 3.82 3.76 21.17
CA PRO A 216 3.84 3.72 22.62
C PRO A 216 2.68 4.55 23.21
N GLY A 217 1.98 3.97 24.19
CA GLY A 217 0.98 4.71 24.98
C GLY A 217 -0.34 4.98 24.25
N VAL A 218 -0.67 4.17 23.24
CA VAL A 218 -1.97 4.22 22.56
C VAL A 218 -3.09 3.89 23.55
N GLN A 219 -4.12 4.74 23.56
CA GLN A 219 -5.34 4.59 24.35
C GLN A 219 -6.52 4.23 23.46
N ASN A 220 -6.64 4.88 22.29
CA ASN A 220 -7.74 4.67 21.36
C ASN A 220 -7.20 4.36 19.98
N VAL A 221 -7.69 3.30 19.35
CA VAL A 221 -7.43 2.96 17.94
C VAL A 221 -8.78 2.81 17.26
N LEU A 222 -8.97 3.52 16.14
CA LEU A 222 -10.07 3.27 15.22
C LEU A 222 -9.49 2.65 13.95
N LYS A 223 -9.92 1.43 13.62
CA LYS A 223 -9.45 0.65 12.47
C LYS A 223 -10.48 0.69 11.35
N ILE A 224 -10.08 1.18 10.18
CA ILE A 224 -10.91 1.25 8.99
C ILE A 224 -10.30 0.34 7.91
N GLY A 225 -11.06 -0.65 7.48
CA GLY A 225 -10.67 -1.64 6.48
C GLY A 225 -11.31 -1.38 5.13
N PHE A 226 -10.53 -1.25 4.06
CA PHE A 226 -11.02 -1.20 2.69
C PHE A 226 -11.09 -2.61 2.10
N LEU A 227 -12.31 -3.14 1.92
CA LEU A 227 -12.54 -4.47 1.36
C LEU A 227 -12.82 -4.36 -0.15
N ASN A 228 -11.77 -4.49 -0.96
CA ASN A 228 -11.83 -4.27 -2.41
C ASN A 228 -11.96 -5.58 -3.23
N ASP A 229 -11.34 -6.67 -2.77
CA ASP A 229 -11.31 -7.96 -3.46
C ASP A 229 -11.98 -9.06 -2.61
N LYS A 230 -12.46 -10.13 -3.25
CA LYS A 230 -13.10 -11.30 -2.62
C LYS A 230 -14.11 -10.92 -1.52
N VAL A 231 -14.88 -9.85 -1.77
CA VAL A 231 -15.74 -9.20 -0.77
C VAL A 231 -16.61 -10.21 -0.03
N GLU A 232 -17.32 -11.08 -0.76
CA GLU A 232 -18.22 -12.06 -0.14
C GLU A 232 -17.48 -13.10 0.72
N GLU A 233 -16.25 -13.46 0.35
CA GLU A 233 -15.44 -14.48 1.06
C GLU A 233 -14.76 -13.89 2.30
N GLN A 234 -14.35 -12.62 2.24
CA GLN A 234 -13.57 -11.97 3.30
C GLN A 234 -14.40 -11.10 4.25
N ARG A 235 -15.68 -10.81 3.91
CA ARG A 235 -16.55 -9.90 4.68
C ARG A 235 -16.58 -10.24 6.17
N GLU A 236 -16.83 -11.50 6.53
CA GLU A 236 -16.92 -11.90 7.94
C GLU A 236 -15.63 -11.62 8.70
N CYS A 237 -14.48 -12.02 8.15
CA CYS A 237 -13.18 -11.76 8.78
C CYS A 237 -12.88 -10.26 8.93
N TYR A 238 -13.30 -9.43 7.97
CA TYR A 238 -13.11 -7.98 8.06
C TYR A 238 -14.02 -7.35 9.11
N LEU A 239 -15.30 -7.75 9.18
CA LEU A 239 -16.24 -7.26 10.19
C LEU A 239 -15.83 -7.64 11.61
N ASP A 240 -15.19 -8.80 11.79
CA ASP A 240 -14.67 -9.23 13.09
C ASP A 240 -13.38 -8.48 13.51
N SER A 241 -12.67 -7.89 12.54
CA SER A 241 -11.31 -7.36 12.76
C SER A 241 -11.17 -5.84 12.68
N PHE A 242 -12.02 -5.18 11.88
CA PHE A 242 -12.03 -3.72 11.69
C PHE A 242 -13.29 -3.11 12.31
N ASP A 243 -13.16 -1.91 12.86
CA ASP A 243 -14.30 -1.18 13.45
C ASP A 243 -15.25 -0.64 12.36
N ILE A 244 -14.69 -0.28 11.20
CA ILE A 244 -15.43 0.18 10.02
C ILE A 244 -14.90 -0.57 8.80
N VAL A 245 -15.79 -1.20 8.03
CA VAL A 245 -15.46 -1.86 6.76
C VAL A 245 -16.09 -1.09 5.61
N LEU A 246 -15.26 -0.72 4.63
CA LEU A 246 -15.67 0.00 3.41
C LEU A 246 -15.57 -0.96 2.22
N GLU A 247 -16.71 -1.50 1.79
CA GLU A 247 -16.78 -2.44 0.68
C GLU A 247 -16.76 -1.72 -0.67
N ARG A 248 -15.74 -1.98 -1.50
CA ARG A 248 -15.57 -1.39 -2.84
C ARG A 248 -15.70 0.13 -2.89
N ASP A 249 -15.38 0.80 -1.79
CA ASP A 249 -15.28 2.26 -1.74
C ASP A 249 -13.93 2.63 -2.36
N GLU A 250 -13.88 3.58 -3.30
CA GLU A 250 -12.64 4.11 -3.90
C GLU A 250 -12.29 5.52 -3.39
N THR A 251 -12.97 5.96 -2.33
CA THR A 251 -12.87 7.31 -1.78
C THR A 251 -12.24 7.30 -0.38
N LEU A 252 -11.88 8.49 0.10
CA LEU A 252 -11.55 8.79 1.49
C LEU A 252 -12.66 9.59 2.18
N GLY A 253 -13.91 9.50 1.67
CA GLY A 253 -15.04 10.31 2.16
C GLY A 253 -15.33 10.09 3.64
N VAL A 254 -15.43 8.84 4.07
CA VAL A 254 -15.67 8.47 5.49
C VAL A 254 -14.51 8.95 6.38
N VAL A 255 -13.27 8.71 5.95
CA VAL A 255 -12.07 9.13 6.68
C VAL A 255 -12.01 10.64 6.83
N ASN A 256 -12.24 11.39 5.75
CA ASN A 256 -12.26 12.85 5.77
C ASN A 256 -13.39 13.39 6.65
N GLY A 257 -14.58 12.78 6.61
CA GLY A 257 -15.69 13.15 7.49
C GLY A 257 -15.35 12.96 8.97
N LEU A 258 -14.69 11.85 9.32
CA LEU A 258 -14.21 11.59 10.68
C LEU A 258 -13.16 12.62 11.11
N LEU A 259 -12.16 12.90 10.26
CA LEU A 259 -11.14 13.91 10.55
C LEU A 259 -11.75 15.29 10.78
N GLN A 260 -12.69 15.71 9.93
CA GLN A 260 -13.41 16.97 10.11
C GLN A 260 -14.17 17.00 11.44
N HIS A 261 -14.88 15.92 11.80
CA HIS A 261 -15.61 15.86 13.07
C HIS A 261 -14.68 15.97 14.29
N ILE A 262 -13.58 15.21 14.29
CA ILE A 262 -12.60 15.19 15.39
C ILE A 262 -11.92 16.56 15.55
N LEU A 263 -11.50 17.18 14.44
CA LEU A 263 -10.71 18.41 14.47
C LEU A 263 -11.59 19.66 14.68
N CYS A 264 -12.79 19.72 14.10
CA CYS A 264 -13.72 20.84 14.31
C CYS A 264 -14.30 20.86 15.74
N SER A 265 -14.52 19.70 16.35
CA SER A 265 -15.03 19.62 17.73
C SER A 265 -14.02 20.14 18.77
N GLY A 266 -12.72 20.14 18.44
CA GLY A 266 -11.67 20.68 19.30
C GLY A 266 -11.60 22.22 19.32
N ALA A 267 -12.08 22.91 18.28
CA ALA A 267 -12.03 24.37 18.18
C ALA A 267 -13.13 25.10 18.97
N CYS A 268 -14.19 24.40 19.38
CA CYS A 268 -15.32 24.99 20.09
C CYS A 268 -15.14 25.04 21.62
N GLY A 269 -14.08 24.43 22.17
CA GLY A 269 -13.86 24.27 23.61
C GLY A 269 -13.07 25.37 24.32
N SER A 270 -12.48 26.34 23.62
CA SER A 270 -11.56 27.34 24.20
C SER A 270 -12.05 28.80 24.12
N ALA A 271 -13.26 29.07 23.61
CA ALA A 271 -13.77 30.43 23.41
C ALA A 271 -14.89 30.88 24.38
N GLN A 272 -15.10 30.18 25.51
CA GLN A 272 -15.99 30.65 26.57
C GLN A 272 -15.28 30.54 27.92
N GLY A 273 -14.52 31.57 28.28
CA GLY A 273 -13.79 31.58 29.54
C GLY A 273 -12.92 32.80 29.78
N SER A 274 -13.47 34.01 29.64
CA SER A 274 -13.04 35.23 30.36
C SER A 274 -13.96 36.39 30.00
#